data_AF-A0AAD4EAR6-F1
#
_entry.id   AF-A0AAD4EAR6-F1
#
_cell.length_a   1.000
_cell.length_b   1.000
_cell.length_c   1.000
_cell.angle_alpha   90.00
_cell.angle_beta   90.00
_cell.angle_gamma   90.00
#
_symmetry.space_group_name_H-M   'P 1'
#
loop_
_entity.id
_entity.type
_entity.pdbx_description
1 polymer ?
#
loop_
_entity_poly.entity_id
_entity_poly.type
_entity_poly.pdbx_seq_one_letter_code
_entity_poly.pdbx_strand_id
1 'polypeptide(L)'
;GNDTSKLKTLVSEWVNREFKPNPPVDMDDKHTRGFINDACGKLLCPTELDWNSPAVRAGIRDRAEGYIVTDLSFPAYLYEKYTANSDNLEEGLFKGKILIQSYKAVFTSPSSAKDVEGDGDGADVIENNRRAKKTTSTIKVKKHVAQIIKMDKVSPRSIAYIACQVRFALSSITSWRSVDGDFDYVQFWQTIVDFFERPPGRDAQRRVTRLLEWWTR
;
A
#
# COMPACT_ATOMS: atom_id res chain seq x y z
N GLY A 1 -12.16 -13.98 -1.14
CA GLY A 1 -11.05 -14.64 -0.43
C GLY A 1 -9.89 -15.11 -1.31
N ASN A 2 -9.82 -14.76 -2.61
CA ASN A 2 -8.74 -15.21 -3.52
C ASN A 2 -7.74 -14.07 -3.87
N ASP A 3 -8.03 -12.84 -3.47
CA ASP A 3 -7.20 -11.67 -3.81
C ASP A 3 -6.03 -11.51 -2.84
N THR A 4 -6.23 -11.86 -1.57
CA THR A 4 -5.20 -11.77 -0.52
C THR A 4 -4.04 -12.74 -0.75
N SER A 5 -4.27 -13.96 -1.23
CA SER A 5 -3.19 -14.92 -1.52
C SER A 5 -2.31 -14.44 -2.68
N LYS A 6 -2.94 -13.98 -3.77
CA LYS A 6 -2.22 -13.43 -4.94
C LYS A 6 -1.43 -12.17 -4.59
N LEU A 7 -2.02 -11.29 -3.78
CA LEU A 7 -1.36 -10.04 -3.41
C LEU A 7 -0.09 -10.27 -2.57
N LYS A 8 -0.08 -11.29 -1.70
CA LYS A 8 1.12 -11.66 -0.93
C LYS A 8 2.32 -11.99 -1.83
N THR A 9 2.09 -12.74 -2.90
CA THR A 9 3.12 -13.11 -3.88
C THR A 9 3.57 -11.90 -4.70
N LEU A 10 2.61 -11.10 -5.20
CA LEU A 10 2.91 -9.90 -5.99
C LEU A 10 3.71 -8.87 -5.19
N VAL A 11 3.36 -8.62 -3.93
CA VAL A 11 4.10 -7.69 -3.05
C VAL A 11 5.53 -8.17 -2.86
N SER A 12 5.78 -9.46 -2.63
CA SER A 12 7.15 -9.99 -2.55
C SER A 12 7.92 -9.80 -3.85
N GLU A 13 7.29 -10.09 -5.00
CA GLU A 13 7.90 -9.87 -6.32
C GLU A 13 8.30 -8.40 -6.51
N TRP A 14 7.42 -7.46 -6.17
CA TRP A 14 7.67 -6.03 -6.30
C TRP A 14 8.77 -5.54 -5.36
N VAL A 15 8.77 -6.01 -4.10
CA VAL A 15 9.85 -5.71 -3.15
C VAL A 15 11.19 -6.24 -3.67
N ASN A 16 11.23 -7.48 -4.18
CA ASN A 16 12.44 -8.07 -4.73
C ASN A 16 12.97 -7.32 -5.96
N ARG A 17 12.07 -6.90 -6.85
CA ARG A 17 12.44 -6.13 -8.05
C ARG A 17 12.97 -4.74 -7.71
N GLU A 18 12.31 -4.04 -6.78
CA GLU A 18 12.60 -2.64 -6.45
C GLU A 18 13.79 -2.49 -5.50
N PHE A 19 13.85 -3.28 -4.43
CA PHE A 19 14.84 -3.13 -3.37
C PHE A 19 16.00 -4.12 -3.45
N LYS A 20 15.85 -5.22 -4.23
CA LYS A 20 16.85 -6.28 -4.39
C LYS A 20 17.48 -6.73 -3.06
N PRO A 21 16.66 -7.09 -2.03
CA PRO A 21 17.18 -7.49 -0.74
C PRO A 21 17.99 -8.79 -0.85
N ASN A 22 18.92 -8.98 0.08
CA ASN A 22 19.72 -10.19 0.19
C ASN A 22 19.63 -10.76 1.62
N PRO A 23 19.03 -11.94 1.84
CA PRO A 23 18.35 -12.76 0.83
C PRO A 23 17.06 -12.10 0.28
N PRO A 24 16.61 -12.49 -0.92
CA PRO A 24 15.32 -12.06 -1.45
C PRO A 24 14.16 -12.39 -0.49
N VAL A 25 13.09 -11.59 -0.53
CA VAL A 25 11.85 -11.88 0.17
C VAL A 25 11.23 -13.14 -0.39
N ASP A 26 11.05 -14.15 0.45
CA ASP A 26 10.41 -15.40 0.05
C ASP A 26 8.93 -15.14 -0.32
N MET A 27 8.51 -15.69 -1.45
CA MET A 27 7.17 -15.51 -1.99
C MET A 27 6.14 -16.42 -1.31
N ASP A 28 6.58 -17.56 -0.79
CA ASP A 28 5.75 -18.61 -0.19
C ASP A 28 5.90 -18.65 1.33
N ASP A 29 7.09 -18.30 1.85
CA ASP A 29 7.31 -18.14 3.28
C ASP A 29 7.13 -16.68 3.74
N LYS A 30 6.23 -16.49 4.71
CA LYS A 30 5.96 -15.20 5.30
C LYS A 30 6.79 -14.94 6.56
N HIS A 31 7.33 -15.97 7.21
CA HIS A 31 8.06 -15.85 8.47
C HIS A 31 9.32 -14.99 8.35
N THR A 32 9.94 -14.99 7.16
CA THR A 32 11.14 -14.21 6.85
C THR A 32 10.86 -12.75 6.50
N ARG A 33 9.58 -12.32 6.44
CA ARG A 33 9.17 -10.93 6.13
C ARG A 33 9.08 -10.06 7.39
N GLY A 34 8.33 -8.96 7.31
CA GLY A 34 8.19 -8.02 8.43
C GLY A 34 9.50 -7.30 8.73
N PHE A 35 9.73 -6.97 10.01
CA PHE A 35 10.95 -6.29 10.45
C PHE A 35 12.21 -7.16 10.46
N ILE A 36 12.08 -8.47 10.23
CA ILE A 36 13.23 -9.37 10.06
C ILE A 36 13.93 -9.06 8.73
N ASN A 37 13.19 -8.85 7.65
CA ASN A 37 13.73 -8.45 6.36
C ASN A 37 13.88 -6.93 6.27
N ASP A 38 15.06 -6.43 5.92
CA ASP A 38 15.33 -4.99 5.85
C ASP A 38 14.47 -4.24 4.84
N ALA A 39 14.12 -4.85 3.70
CA ALA A 39 13.29 -4.18 2.69
C ALA A 39 11.81 -4.12 3.13
N CYS A 40 11.27 -5.22 3.68
CA CYS A 40 9.92 -5.21 4.26
C CYS A 40 9.84 -4.26 5.46
N GLY A 41 10.83 -4.31 6.36
CA GLY A 41 10.90 -3.46 7.53
C GLY A 41 10.98 -1.97 7.16
N LYS A 42 11.77 -1.60 6.14
CA LYS A 42 11.82 -0.23 5.62
C LYS A 42 10.44 0.28 5.19
N LEU A 43 9.67 -0.55 4.49
CA LEU A 43 8.33 -0.20 4.03
C LEU A 43 7.31 -0.13 5.16
N LEU A 44 7.46 -0.95 6.20
CA LEU A 44 6.59 -1.00 7.37
C LEU A 44 6.93 0.05 8.43
N CYS A 45 8.14 0.59 8.41
CA CYS A 45 8.63 1.55 9.38
C CYS A 45 7.74 2.80 9.38
N PRO A 46 7.31 3.29 10.56
CA PRO A 46 6.75 4.63 10.69
C PRO A 46 7.70 5.68 10.13
N THR A 47 7.16 6.64 9.40
CA THR A 47 7.99 7.62 8.67
C THR A 47 8.72 8.61 9.57
N GLU A 48 8.31 8.74 10.82
CA GLU A 48 9.01 9.53 11.85
C GLU A 48 10.28 8.84 12.37
N LEU A 49 10.48 7.56 12.07
CA LEU A 49 11.67 6.79 12.44
C LEU A 49 12.56 6.55 11.21
N ASP A 50 13.85 6.89 11.32
CA ASP A 50 14.81 6.63 10.24
C ASP A 50 15.26 5.17 10.22
N TRP A 51 14.67 4.37 9.32
CA TRP A 51 15.03 2.97 9.14
C TRP A 51 16.52 2.75 8.77
N ASN A 52 17.21 3.74 8.22
CA ASN A 52 18.65 3.60 7.92
C ASN A 52 19.50 3.58 9.19
N SER A 53 18.98 4.10 10.32
CA SER A 53 19.63 4.03 11.62
C SER A 53 19.64 2.58 12.14
N PRO A 54 20.83 2.01 12.43
CA PRO A 54 20.92 0.69 13.06
C PRO A 54 20.21 0.61 14.41
N ALA A 55 20.22 1.71 15.18
CA ALA A 55 19.55 1.77 16.48
C ALA A 55 18.02 1.70 16.33
N VAL A 56 17.46 2.39 15.32
CA VAL A 56 16.01 2.30 15.00
C VAL A 56 15.65 0.86 14.59
N ARG A 57 16.43 0.23 13.71
CA ARG A 57 16.18 -1.16 13.30
C ARG A 57 16.23 -2.13 14.48
N ALA A 58 17.25 -2.02 15.33
CA ALA A 58 17.37 -2.84 16.52
C ALA A 58 16.21 -2.58 17.48
N GLY A 59 15.92 -1.32 17.80
CA GLY A 59 14.83 -0.93 18.68
C GLY A 59 13.46 -1.45 18.22
N ILE A 60 13.15 -1.34 16.93
CA ILE A 60 11.90 -1.87 16.36
C ILE A 60 11.85 -3.40 16.46
N ARG A 61 12.96 -4.09 16.14
CA ARG A 61 13.04 -5.57 16.21
C ARG A 61 12.90 -6.11 17.62
N ASP A 62 13.52 -5.42 18.57
CA ASP A 62 13.51 -5.78 19.99
C ASP A 62 12.25 -5.28 20.71
N ARG A 63 11.41 -4.48 20.03
CA ARG A 63 10.25 -3.80 20.59
C ARG A 63 10.61 -2.94 21.81
N ALA A 64 11.75 -2.26 21.73
CA ALA A 64 12.20 -1.36 22.77
C ALA A 64 11.25 -0.15 22.93
N GLU A 65 11.18 0.39 24.14
CA GLU A 65 10.43 1.61 24.42
C GLU A 65 10.88 2.76 23.49
N GLY A 66 9.92 3.49 22.93
CA GLY A 66 10.17 4.53 21.93
C GLY A 66 10.30 4.04 20.49
N TYR A 67 10.33 2.72 20.25
CA TYR A 67 10.43 2.11 18.92
C TYR A 67 9.25 1.18 18.59
N ILE A 68 8.18 1.23 19.37
CA ILE A 68 6.99 0.42 19.15
C ILE A 68 6.24 0.95 17.92
N VAL A 69 6.07 0.10 16.91
CA VAL A 69 5.32 0.42 15.70
C VAL A 69 3.83 0.15 15.93
N THR A 70 3.03 1.20 15.96
CA THR A 70 1.57 1.15 16.20
C THR A 70 0.78 1.66 14.99
N ASP A 71 -0.55 1.54 15.04
CA ASP A 71 -1.48 2.04 14.03
C ASP A 71 -1.71 3.56 14.05
N LEU A 72 -1.12 4.26 15.02
CA LEU A 72 -1.18 5.72 15.16
C LEU A 72 -0.23 6.46 14.22
N SER A 73 0.71 5.74 13.60
CA SER A 73 1.71 6.31 12.70
C SER A 73 1.63 5.68 11.32
N PHE A 74 1.76 6.51 10.28
CA PHE A 74 1.69 6.02 8.91
C PHE A 74 3.00 5.32 8.50
N PRO A 75 2.94 4.07 7.99
CA PRO A 75 4.10 3.36 7.50
C PRO A 75 4.57 3.92 6.14
N ALA A 76 5.88 3.81 5.88
CA ALA A 76 6.53 4.35 4.69
C ALA A 76 5.90 3.90 3.37
N TYR A 77 5.35 2.68 3.27
CA TYR A 77 4.73 2.19 2.03
C TYR A 77 3.51 3.00 1.57
N LEU A 78 2.92 3.83 2.45
CA LEU A 78 1.84 4.74 2.07
C LEU A 78 2.35 5.97 1.31
N TYR A 79 3.60 6.36 1.49
CA TYR A 79 4.16 7.59 0.95
C TYR A 79 4.80 7.40 -0.42
N GLU A 80 4.65 8.41 -1.27
CA GLU A 80 5.45 8.55 -2.48
C GLU A 80 6.94 8.44 -2.17
N LYS A 81 7.68 7.67 -2.97
CA LYS A 81 9.12 7.38 -2.76
C LYS A 81 9.45 6.81 -1.37
N TYR A 82 8.42 6.33 -0.65
CA TYR A 82 8.53 5.71 0.67
C TYR A 82 9.18 6.59 1.74
N THR A 83 9.00 7.91 1.66
CA THR A 83 9.56 8.89 2.59
C THR A 83 8.55 10.00 2.85
N ALA A 84 8.38 10.43 4.10
CA ALA A 84 7.56 11.58 4.45
C ALA A 84 8.39 12.87 4.46
N ASN A 85 7.77 13.99 4.08
CA ASN A 85 8.35 15.31 4.31
C ASN A 85 8.08 15.74 5.76
N SER A 86 9.14 16.03 6.53
CA SER A 86 9.01 16.49 7.92
C SER A 86 8.29 17.82 8.07
N ASP A 87 8.36 18.69 7.06
CA ASP A 87 7.68 19.99 7.05
C ASP A 87 6.21 19.87 6.62
N ASN A 88 5.85 18.76 5.97
CA ASN A 88 4.50 18.48 5.49
C ASN A 88 4.23 16.98 5.40
N LEU A 89 3.76 16.39 6.50
CA LEU A 89 3.47 14.96 6.60
C LEU A 89 2.33 14.48 5.68
N GLU A 90 1.54 15.38 5.07
CA GLU A 90 0.54 14.98 4.08
C GLU A 90 1.13 14.90 2.65
N GLU A 91 2.35 15.40 2.43
CA GLU A 91 3.01 15.37 1.13
C GLU A 91 3.34 13.93 0.72
N GLY A 92 2.88 13.52 -0.46
CA GLY A 92 3.09 12.16 -0.97
C GLY A 92 2.30 11.07 -0.22
N LEU A 93 1.55 11.40 0.83
CA LEU A 93 0.77 10.42 1.59
C LEU A 93 -0.32 9.78 0.71
N PHE A 94 -0.49 8.47 0.85
CA PHE A 94 -1.32 7.61 0.00
C PHE A 94 -0.93 7.60 -1.48
N LYS A 95 0.34 7.85 -1.81
CA LYS A 95 0.87 7.74 -3.18
C LYS A 95 2.06 6.76 -3.29
N GLY A 96 2.24 5.90 -2.31
CA GLY A 96 3.26 4.86 -2.37
C GLY A 96 3.08 3.92 -3.56
N LYS A 97 4.17 3.66 -4.28
CA LYS A 97 4.13 2.87 -5.51
C LYS A 97 3.56 1.46 -5.29
N ILE A 98 4.00 0.77 -4.23
CA ILE A 98 3.49 -0.56 -3.89
C ILE A 98 2.00 -0.53 -3.50
N LEU A 99 1.51 0.57 -2.89
CA LEU A 99 0.08 0.79 -2.59
C LEU A 99 -0.72 0.90 -3.89
N ILE A 100 -0.26 1.69 -4.85
CA ILE A 100 -0.89 1.88 -6.16
C ILE A 100 -0.90 0.57 -6.96
N GLN A 101 0.24 -0.14 -7.02
CA GLN A 101 0.34 -1.43 -7.69
C GLN A 101 -0.63 -2.45 -7.09
N SER A 102 -0.75 -2.48 -5.76
CA SER A 102 -1.69 -3.35 -5.06
C SER A 102 -3.13 -3.01 -5.37
N TYR A 103 -3.46 -1.72 -5.42
CA TYR A 103 -4.80 -1.26 -5.77
C TYR A 103 -5.19 -1.72 -7.18
N LYS A 104 -4.30 -1.49 -8.17
CA LYS A 104 -4.51 -1.92 -9.56
C LYS A 104 -4.65 -3.44 -9.67
N ALA A 105 -3.80 -4.21 -8.97
CA ALA A 105 -3.86 -5.67 -9.00
C ALA A 105 -5.19 -6.24 -8.47
N VAL A 106 -5.79 -5.60 -7.46
CA VAL A 106 -7.05 -6.06 -6.86
C VAL A 106 -8.28 -5.54 -7.61
N PHE A 107 -8.34 -4.24 -7.91
CA PHE A 107 -9.56 -3.61 -8.44
C PHE A 107 -9.60 -3.54 -9.97
N THR A 108 -8.45 -3.39 -10.63
CA THR A 108 -8.36 -3.43 -12.09
C THR A 108 -7.76 -4.75 -12.52
N SER A 109 -6.57 -4.78 -13.11
CA SER A 109 -5.96 -5.99 -13.65
C SER A 109 -4.53 -6.19 -13.15
N PRO A 110 -4.05 -7.45 -13.02
CA PRO A 110 -2.66 -7.74 -12.71
C PRO A 110 -1.67 -7.14 -13.74
N SER A 111 -2.08 -7.03 -15.02
CA SER A 111 -1.29 -6.36 -16.07
C SER A 111 -1.09 -4.87 -15.77
N SER A 112 -2.15 -4.17 -15.33
CA SER A 112 -2.08 -2.74 -15.00
C SER A 112 -1.18 -2.43 -13.80
N ALA A 113 -0.88 -3.41 -12.95
CA ALA A 113 0.08 -3.26 -11.87
C ALA A 113 1.55 -3.30 -12.35
N LYS A 114 1.82 -3.91 -13.51
CA LYS A 114 3.16 -3.95 -14.13
C LYS A 114 3.53 -2.64 -14.79
N ASP A 115 2.54 -1.90 -15.30
CA ASP A 115 2.73 -0.60 -15.99
C ASP A 115 3.02 0.58 -15.04
N VAL A 116 3.19 0.33 -13.74
CA VAL A 116 3.65 1.35 -12.77
C VAL A 116 5.18 1.46 -12.84
N GLU A 117 5.71 1.81 -14.01
CA GLU A 117 7.10 2.22 -14.20
C GLU A 117 7.15 3.74 -14.44
N GLY A 118 7.73 4.48 -13.50
CA GLY A 118 7.80 5.94 -13.49
C GLY A 118 7.56 6.52 -12.09
N ASP A 119 8.05 7.75 -11.85
CA ASP A 119 7.67 8.56 -10.68
C ASP A 119 6.14 8.53 -10.56
N GLY A 120 5.63 8.42 -9.33
CA GLY A 120 4.24 8.07 -9.01
C GLY A 120 3.22 9.07 -9.53
N ASP A 121 3.00 9.12 -10.84
CA ASP A 121 2.18 10.14 -11.51
C ASP A 121 0.69 9.82 -11.47
N GLY A 122 0.29 8.74 -10.79
CA GLY A 122 -1.11 8.34 -10.63
C GLY A 122 -1.79 7.94 -11.93
N ALA A 123 -1.05 7.88 -13.04
CA ALA A 123 -1.61 7.67 -14.36
C ALA A 123 -2.51 6.44 -14.40
N ASP A 124 -3.79 6.70 -14.66
CA ASP A 124 -4.84 5.78 -15.03
C ASP A 124 -5.00 4.59 -14.07
N VAL A 125 -5.29 4.86 -12.78
CA VAL A 125 -5.64 3.77 -11.85
C VAL A 125 -6.92 3.09 -12.32
N ILE A 126 -7.86 3.85 -12.88
CA ILE A 126 -9.11 3.35 -13.46
C ILE A 126 -9.08 3.37 -15.01
N GLU A 127 -8.38 4.30 -15.69
CA GLU A 127 -8.48 4.47 -17.17
C GLU A 127 -7.82 3.39 -18.05
N ASN A 128 -6.94 2.53 -17.51
CA ASN A 128 -6.36 1.40 -18.27
C ASN A 128 -7.42 0.43 -18.86
N ASN A 129 -8.66 0.55 -18.41
CA ASN A 129 -9.84 -0.14 -18.94
C ASN A 129 -10.19 0.20 -20.41
N ARG A 130 -9.79 1.36 -20.96
CA ARG A 130 -10.13 1.74 -22.36
C ARG A 130 -9.16 1.23 -23.41
N ARG A 131 -7.86 1.13 -23.10
CA ARG A 131 -6.82 0.71 -24.07
C ARG A 131 -6.90 -0.78 -24.42
N ALA A 132 -7.18 -1.65 -23.45
CA ALA A 132 -7.34 -3.09 -23.69
C ALA A 132 -8.51 -3.43 -24.65
N LYS A 133 -9.45 -2.49 -24.85
CA LYS A 133 -10.59 -2.66 -25.75
C LYS A 133 -10.23 -2.54 -27.24
N LYS A 134 -9.05 -2.01 -27.58
CA LYS A 134 -8.65 -1.75 -28.99
C LYS A 134 -7.83 -2.87 -29.65
N THR A 135 -7.33 -3.86 -28.90
CA THR A 135 -6.33 -4.81 -29.44
C THR A 135 -6.72 -6.30 -29.43
N THR A 136 -7.88 -6.72 -28.89
CA THR A 136 -8.22 -8.16 -28.89
C THR A 136 -9.72 -8.40 -28.96
N SER A 137 -10.24 -8.56 -30.18
CA SER A 137 -11.66 -8.80 -30.47
C SER A 137 -12.12 -10.26 -30.30
N THR A 138 -11.32 -11.17 -29.71
CA THR A 138 -11.69 -12.61 -29.67
C THR A 138 -11.42 -13.35 -28.36
N ILE A 139 -10.90 -12.71 -27.31
CA ILE A 139 -10.67 -13.39 -26.01
C ILE A 139 -11.70 -12.90 -25.00
N LYS A 140 -12.48 -13.81 -24.42
CA LYS A 140 -13.36 -13.51 -23.26
C LYS A 140 -12.49 -13.12 -22.06
N VAL A 141 -12.17 -11.84 -21.93
CA VAL A 141 -11.47 -11.30 -20.76
C VAL A 141 -12.41 -11.40 -19.55
N LYS A 142 -11.96 -12.01 -18.46
CA LYS A 142 -12.71 -12.04 -17.19
C LYS A 142 -12.94 -10.59 -16.74
N LYS A 143 -14.18 -10.24 -16.38
CA LYS A 143 -14.49 -8.91 -15.82
C LYS A 143 -13.66 -8.68 -14.56
N HIS A 144 -13.03 -7.51 -14.46
CA HIS A 144 -12.24 -7.12 -13.29
C HIS A 144 -13.13 -6.64 -12.13
N VAL A 145 -12.63 -6.64 -10.89
CA VAL A 145 -13.44 -6.37 -9.68
C VAL A 145 -14.13 -5.01 -9.77
N ALA A 146 -13.44 -3.95 -10.21
CA ALA A 146 -14.04 -2.63 -10.43
C ALA A 146 -15.22 -2.68 -11.42
N GLN A 147 -15.15 -3.47 -12.48
CA GLN A 147 -16.27 -3.64 -13.42
C GLN A 147 -17.42 -4.44 -12.82
N ILE A 148 -17.11 -5.44 -11.99
CA ILE A 148 -18.12 -6.26 -11.30
C ILE A 148 -18.91 -5.41 -10.32
N ILE A 149 -18.22 -4.60 -9.51
CA ILE A 149 -18.84 -3.75 -8.49
C ILE A 149 -19.24 -2.37 -9.02
N LYS A 150 -19.05 -2.11 -10.32
CA LYS A 150 -19.30 -0.82 -10.99
C LYS A 150 -18.60 0.36 -10.30
N MET A 151 -17.36 0.16 -9.87
CA MET A 151 -16.53 1.20 -9.29
C MET A 151 -16.08 2.17 -10.40
N ASP A 152 -16.72 3.33 -10.46
CA ASP A 152 -16.43 4.44 -11.37
C ASP A 152 -15.43 5.43 -10.76
N LYS A 153 -15.36 5.50 -9.42
CA LYS A 153 -14.42 6.33 -8.66
C LYS A 153 -13.74 5.54 -7.56
N VAL A 154 -12.48 5.86 -7.29
CA VAL A 154 -11.79 5.33 -6.11
C VAL A 154 -12.47 5.85 -4.85
N SER A 155 -12.72 4.98 -3.89
CA SER A 155 -13.33 5.33 -2.60
C SER A 155 -12.28 5.39 -1.49
N PRO A 156 -12.47 6.22 -0.45
CA PRO A 156 -11.65 6.19 0.75
C PRO A 156 -11.49 4.79 1.34
N ARG A 157 -12.60 4.07 1.46
CA ARG A 157 -12.65 2.72 2.06
C ARG A 157 -11.87 1.69 1.23
N SER A 158 -11.84 1.82 -0.10
CA SER A 158 -11.05 0.92 -0.96
C SER A 158 -9.54 1.20 -0.85
N ILE A 159 -9.12 2.46 -0.68
CA ILE A 159 -7.72 2.80 -0.35
C ILE A 159 -7.34 2.21 1.01
N ALA A 160 -8.16 2.43 2.04
CA ALA A 160 -7.92 1.89 3.38
C ALA A 160 -7.84 0.36 3.40
N TYR A 161 -8.71 -0.32 2.64
CA TYR A 161 -8.67 -1.77 2.45
C TYR A 161 -7.33 -2.21 1.85
N ILE A 162 -6.87 -1.57 0.77
CA ILE A 162 -5.61 -1.94 0.12
C ILE A 162 -4.42 -1.63 1.02
N ALA A 163 -4.41 -0.50 1.72
CA ALA A 163 -3.38 -0.19 2.71
C ALA A 163 -3.25 -1.33 3.74
N CYS A 164 -4.36 -1.79 4.31
CA CYS A 164 -4.37 -2.95 5.20
C CYS A 164 -3.83 -4.23 4.56
N GLN A 165 -4.23 -4.52 3.33
CA GLN A 165 -3.76 -5.71 2.61
C GLN A 165 -2.26 -5.66 2.30
N VAL A 166 -1.70 -4.48 1.97
CA VAL A 166 -0.26 -4.30 1.72
C VAL A 166 0.54 -4.49 3.00
N ARG A 167 0.14 -3.85 4.10
CA ARG A 167 0.79 -4.06 5.41
C ARG A 167 0.77 -5.54 5.78
N PHE A 168 -0.38 -6.19 5.62
CA PHE A 168 -0.47 -7.61 5.85
C PHE A 168 0.48 -8.39 4.95
N ALA A 169 0.55 -8.14 3.64
CA ALA A 169 1.48 -8.82 2.75
C ALA A 169 2.97 -8.63 3.11
N LEU A 170 3.34 -7.46 3.62
CA LEU A 170 4.71 -7.12 4.06
C LEU A 170 5.07 -7.67 5.44
N SER A 171 4.10 -7.86 6.34
CA SER A 171 4.32 -8.39 7.69
C SER A 171 4.75 -9.86 7.69
N SER A 172 5.18 -10.38 8.84
CA SER A 172 5.47 -11.81 9.01
C SER A 172 4.26 -12.68 9.40
N ILE A 173 3.07 -12.09 9.57
CA ILE A 173 1.88 -12.83 10.01
C ILE A 173 1.33 -13.74 8.91
N THR A 174 1.15 -15.03 9.15
CA THR A 174 0.66 -15.97 8.13
C THR A 174 -0.86 -15.90 7.89
N SER A 175 -1.65 -15.60 8.93
CA SER A 175 -3.11 -15.50 8.90
C SER A 175 -3.61 -14.09 9.29
N TRP A 176 -4.73 -13.67 8.73
CA TRP A 176 -5.32 -12.37 9.06
C TRP A 176 -5.84 -12.36 10.51
N ARG A 177 -5.60 -11.26 11.21
CA ARG A 177 -6.08 -10.97 12.57
C ARG A 177 -6.25 -9.46 12.72
N SER A 178 -7.14 -9.02 13.60
CA SER A 178 -7.37 -7.59 13.85
C SER A 178 -6.15 -6.90 14.47
N VAL A 179 -5.43 -7.60 15.34
CA VAL A 179 -4.26 -7.05 16.05
C VAL A 179 -3.01 -7.85 15.70
N ASP A 180 -1.95 -7.15 15.32
CA ASP A 180 -0.63 -7.69 15.02
C ASP A 180 0.44 -7.15 15.96
N GLY A 181 0.61 -7.81 17.11
CA GLY A 181 1.44 -7.27 18.17
C GLY A 181 0.80 -5.99 18.71
N ASP A 182 1.46 -4.86 18.44
CA ASP A 182 1.09 -3.53 18.93
C ASP A 182 0.37 -2.69 17.86
N PHE A 183 0.03 -3.31 16.73
CA PHE A 183 -0.63 -2.66 15.61
C PHE A 183 -2.05 -3.17 15.42
N ASP A 184 -3.04 -2.28 15.51
CA ASP A 184 -4.45 -2.61 15.28
C ASP A 184 -4.89 -2.26 13.83
N TYR A 185 -5.24 -3.26 13.04
CA TYR A 185 -5.74 -3.08 11.67
C TYR A 185 -7.10 -2.39 11.60
N VAL A 186 -7.95 -2.56 12.61
CA VAL A 186 -9.26 -1.89 12.68
C VAL A 186 -9.04 -0.41 12.86
N GLN A 187 -8.20 -0.03 13.82
CA GLN A 187 -7.88 1.38 14.08
C GLN A 187 -7.13 2.00 12.90
N PHE A 188 -6.15 1.29 12.32
CA PHE A 188 -5.47 1.76 11.12
C PHE A 188 -6.43 2.02 9.95
N TRP A 189 -7.38 1.11 9.71
CA TRP A 189 -8.41 1.32 8.69
C TRP A 189 -9.26 2.55 9.00
N GLN A 190 -9.70 2.70 10.26
CA GLN A 190 -10.51 3.84 10.69
C GLN A 190 -9.76 5.16 10.52
N THR A 191 -8.48 5.22 10.92
CA THR A 191 -7.62 6.39 10.76
C THR A 191 -7.52 6.81 9.30
N ILE A 192 -7.31 5.86 8.38
CA ILE A 192 -7.27 6.17 6.94
C ILE A 192 -8.64 6.67 6.47
N VAL A 193 -9.73 6.01 6.84
CA VAL A 193 -11.07 6.44 6.43
C VAL A 193 -11.41 7.83 6.95
N ASP A 194 -11.10 8.12 8.21
CA ASP A 194 -11.34 9.41 8.83
C ASP A 194 -10.49 10.52 8.20
N PHE A 195 -9.25 10.24 7.78
CA PHE A 195 -8.43 11.18 7.01
C PHE A 195 -9.17 11.67 5.75
N PHE A 196 -9.84 10.77 5.03
CA PHE A 196 -10.56 11.11 3.81
C PHE A 196 -12.00 11.60 4.05
N GLU A 197 -12.73 11.03 5.01
CA GLU A 197 -14.17 11.31 5.20
C GLU A 197 -14.46 12.39 6.24
N ARG A 198 -13.48 12.72 7.09
CA ARG A 198 -13.61 13.73 8.15
C ARG A 198 -12.44 14.74 8.15
N PRO A 199 -12.06 15.32 7.00
CA PRO A 199 -10.95 16.25 6.95
C PRO A 199 -11.26 17.55 7.74
N PRO A 200 -10.31 18.09 8.52
CA PRO A 200 -10.55 19.27 9.33
C PRO A 200 -10.57 20.55 8.47
N GLY A 201 -11.76 21.07 8.23
CA GLY A 201 -11.96 22.36 7.55
C GLY A 201 -11.81 22.31 6.04
N ARG A 202 -11.99 23.48 5.41
CA ARG A 202 -12.12 23.59 3.94
C ARG A 202 -10.82 23.26 3.19
N ASP A 203 -9.67 23.55 3.78
CA ASP A 203 -8.38 23.35 3.10
C ASP A 203 -8.01 21.88 3.04
N ALA A 204 -8.16 21.15 4.15
CA ALA A 204 -7.98 19.71 4.19
C ALA A 204 -9.00 19.01 3.25
N GLN A 205 -10.27 19.44 3.25
CA GLN A 205 -11.27 18.91 2.33
C GLN A 205 -10.86 19.07 0.86
N ARG A 206 -10.29 20.22 0.48
CA ARG A 206 -9.78 20.46 -0.88
C ARG A 206 -8.62 19.54 -1.23
N ARG A 207 -7.67 19.31 -0.31
CA ARG A 207 -6.54 18.39 -0.52
C ARG A 207 -7.01 16.95 -0.71
N VAL A 208 -7.92 16.50 0.14
CA VAL A 208 -8.53 15.17 0.06
C VAL A 208 -9.29 14.97 -1.26
N THR A 209 -10.11 15.93 -1.68
CA THR A 209 -10.81 15.86 -2.97
C THR A 209 -9.85 15.73 -4.14
N ARG A 210 -8.78 16.54 -4.16
CA ARG A 210 -7.73 16.46 -5.20
C ARG A 210 -7.02 15.10 -5.19
N LEU A 211 -6.76 14.54 -4.02
CA LEU A 211 -6.14 13.23 -3.88
C LEU A 211 -7.04 12.11 -4.43
N LEU A 212 -8.34 12.12 -4.11
CA LEU A 212 -9.29 11.15 -4.65
C LEU A 212 -9.49 11.29 -6.17
N GLU A 213 -9.49 12.52 -6.68
CA GLU A 213 -9.48 12.79 -8.12
C GLU A 213 -8.23 12.23 -8.79
N TRP A 214 -7.06 12.45 -8.19
CA TRP A 214 -5.78 11.90 -8.67
C TRP A 214 -5.80 10.37 -8.69
N TRP A 215 -6.38 9.71 -7.68
CA TRP A 215 -6.57 8.26 -7.64
C TRP A 215 -7.59 7.74 -8.66
N THR A 216 -8.50 8.58 -9.13
CA THR A 216 -9.60 8.18 -10.03
C THR A 216 -9.27 8.39 -11.50
N ARG A 217 -8.37 9.33 -11.81
CA ARG A 217 -7.81 9.52 -13.15
C ARG A 217 -7.16 8.21 -13.61
#